data_AF-A0A5A7NZ03-F1
#
_entry.id   AF-A0A5A7NZ03-F1
#
_cell.length_a   1.000
_cell.length_b   1.000
_cell.length_c   1.000
_cell.angle_alpha   90.00
_cell.angle_beta   90.00
_cell.angle_gamma   90.00
#
_symmetry.space_group_name_H-M   'P 1'
#
loop_
_entity.id
_entity.type
_entity.pdbx_description
1 polymer ?
#
loop_
_entity_poly.entity_id
_entity_poly.type
_entity_poly.pdbx_seq_one_letter_code
_entity_poly.pdbx_strand_id
1 'polypeptide(L)'
;MAFCCISCHNNDSCSIDQDSVQLLKDGIDVITDADKLLSNLLSYPLYSTLASSPESKTVIEDKLSEVAASLLAAYDSGEFVRALEESSGGWQKWGQNVQGKFLFMPLRVLLTGMLHGPEMGSALLLIYEAGKCGVIAPQSGLVTLDERFKMLREVDLGFAQ
;
A
#
# COMPACT_ATOMS: atom_id res chain seq x y z
N MET A 1 -14.11 -1.31 18.94
CA MET A 1 -13.24 -0.45 19.77
C MET A 1 -12.03 -1.26 20.20
N ALA A 2 -11.09 -1.53 19.28
CA ALA A 2 -9.85 -2.26 19.57
C ALA A 2 -8.80 -1.99 18.48
N PHE A 3 -8.36 -0.73 18.33
CA PHE A 3 -7.21 -0.37 17.49
C PHE A 3 -6.29 0.63 18.21
N CYS A 4 -6.07 0.42 19.51
CA CYS A 4 -5.13 1.23 20.29
C CYS A 4 -4.32 0.32 21.22
N CYS A 5 -3.43 -0.48 20.64
CA CYS A 5 -2.31 -1.09 21.36
C CYS A 5 -1.07 -1.08 20.46
N ILE A 6 -0.62 0.12 20.09
CA ILE A 6 0.79 0.35 19.75
C ILE A 6 1.43 0.79 21.07
N SER A 7 1.69 -0.16 21.95
CA SER A 7 2.44 0.09 23.19
C SER A 7 3.91 -0.22 22.92
N CYS A 8 4.68 0.85 22.77
CA CYS A 8 6.13 0.83 22.76
C CYS A 8 6.65 0.48 24.16
N HIS A 9 7.48 -0.54 24.31
CA HIS A 9 8.29 -0.73 25.52
C HIS A 9 9.77 -0.58 25.15
N ASN A 10 10.41 0.39 25.82
CA ASN A 10 11.83 0.75 25.80
C ASN A 10 12.30 1.72 24.71
N ASN A 11 12.17 3.01 25.05
CA ASN A 11 13.18 4.06 24.87
C ASN A 11 13.79 4.32 23.48
N ASP A 12 13.09 3.99 22.40
CA ASP A 12 13.29 4.62 21.09
C ASP A 12 11.93 5.15 20.60
N SER A 13 11.86 6.45 20.32
CA SER A 13 10.62 7.18 20.03
C SER A 13 10.01 6.78 18.69
N CYS A 14 9.05 5.85 18.70
CA CYS A 14 8.12 5.65 17.60
C CYS A 14 6.99 6.67 17.73
N SER A 15 7.12 7.80 17.04
CA SER A 15 5.99 8.71 16.82
C SER A 15 5.18 8.16 15.65
N ILE A 16 3.99 7.62 15.91
CA ILE A 16 2.97 7.57 14.87
C ILE A 16 2.68 9.02 14.53
N ASP A 17 3.11 9.45 13.35
CA ASP A 17 2.87 10.82 12.89
C ASP A 17 1.38 11.14 12.93
N GLN A 18 1.04 12.35 13.33
CA GLN A 18 -0.36 12.81 13.41
C GLN A 18 -1.11 12.62 12.08
N ASP A 19 -0.37 12.57 10.98
CA ASP A 19 -0.84 12.29 9.63
C ASP A 19 -1.44 10.87 9.50
N SER A 20 -0.89 9.87 10.20
CA SER A 20 -1.48 8.52 10.25
C SER A 20 -2.79 8.49 11.05
N VAL A 21 -2.90 9.35 12.06
CA VAL A 21 -4.15 9.52 12.83
C VAL A 21 -5.18 10.31 12.02
N GLN A 22 -4.75 11.26 11.19
CA GLN A 22 -5.63 12.00 10.26
C GLN A 22 -6.09 11.13 9.09
N LEU A 23 -5.26 10.21 8.57
CA LEU A 23 -5.66 9.23 7.56
C LEU A 23 -6.87 8.40 8.01
N LEU A 24 -6.84 7.96 9.28
CA LEU A 24 -7.97 7.27 9.89
C LEU A 24 -9.16 8.23 10.07
N LYS A 25 -8.98 9.53 10.28
CA LYS A 25 -10.10 10.46 10.45
C LYS A 25 -10.80 10.83 9.14
N ASP A 26 -10.05 11.04 8.05
CA ASP A 26 -10.61 11.53 6.79
C ASP A 26 -11.15 10.40 5.89
N GLY A 27 -10.74 9.15 6.11
CA GLY A 27 -11.30 7.96 5.44
C GLY A 27 -12.53 7.36 6.12
N ILE A 28 -12.93 7.88 7.29
CA ILE A 28 -13.98 7.30 8.15
C ILE A 28 -15.14 8.29 8.25
N ASP A 29 -16.04 8.26 7.27
CA ASP A 29 -17.40 8.81 7.47
C ASP A 29 -18.29 7.81 8.23
N VAL A 30 -17.85 6.55 8.39
CA VAL A 30 -18.58 5.50 9.13
C VAL A 30 -17.60 4.57 9.86
N ILE A 31 -17.50 4.71 11.19
CA ILE A 31 -16.60 3.96 12.09
C ILE A 31 -16.74 2.43 11.98
N THR A 32 -17.88 1.91 11.50
CA THR A 32 -18.12 0.47 11.37
C THR A 32 -17.42 -0.22 10.19
N ASP A 33 -17.01 0.51 9.14
CA ASP A 33 -16.27 -0.07 8.00
C ASP A 33 -14.74 0.13 8.09
N ALA A 34 -14.27 0.91 9.06
CA ALA A 34 -12.86 1.22 9.25
C ALA A 34 -12.02 -0.04 9.55
N ASP A 35 -12.53 -0.92 10.42
CA ASP A 35 -11.84 -2.16 10.80
C ASP A 35 -11.69 -3.09 9.59
N LYS A 36 -12.72 -3.16 8.73
CA LYS A 36 -12.70 -3.95 7.51
C LYS A 36 -11.78 -3.33 6.44
N LEU A 37 -11.81 -2.02 6.29
CA LEU A 37 -10.95 -1.29 5.36
C LEU A 37 -9.48 -1.44 5.74
N LEU A 38 -9.16 -1.29 7.02
CA LEU A 38 -7.81 -1.46 7.53
C LEU A 38 -7.36 -2.92 7.42
N SER A 39 -8.22 -3.88 7.79
CA SER A 39 -7.94 -5.31 7.62
C SER A 39 -7.64 -5.67 6.16
N ASN A 40 -8.44 -5.16 5.21
CA ASN A 40 -8.19 -5.33 3.78
C ASN A 40 -6.87 -4.65 3.36
N LEU A 41 -6.62 -3.42 3.79
CA LEU A 41 -5.38 -2.72 3.45
C LEU A 41 -4.14 -3.47 3.94
N LEU A 42 -4.19 -4.00 5.16
CA LEU A 42 -3.07 -4.72 5.77
C LEU A 42 -2.87 -6.11 5.13
N SER A 43 -3.96 -6.83 4.85
CA SER A 43 -3.92 -8.20 4.30
C SER A 43 -3.62 -8.29 2.81
N TYR A 44 -3.63 -7.16 2.09
CA TYR A 44 -3.24 -7.08 0.68
C TYR A 44 -4.00 -8.09 -0.23
N PRO A 45 -5.32 -7.90 -0.44
CA PRO A 45 -6.20 -8.84 -1.14
C PRO A 45 -6.05 -8.83 -2.68
N LEU A 46 -4.80 -8.72 -3.18
CA LEU A 46 -4.49 -8.55 -4.60
C LEU A 46 -5.15 -9.60 -5.49
N TYR A 47 -4.92 -10.89 -5.22
CA TYR A 47 -5.44 -11.98 -6.05
C TYR A 47 -6.97 -12.00 -6.08
N SER A 48 -7.60 -11.82 -4.92
CA SER A 48 -9.06 -11.73 -4.86
C SER A 48 -9.57 -10.54 -5.65
N THR A 49 -8.93 -9.36 -5.55
CA THR A 49 -9.33 -8.16 -6.28
C THR A 49 -9.15 -8.29 -7.78
N LEU A 50 -8.06 -8.90 -8.25
CA LEU A 50 -7.86 -9.17 -9.68
C LEU A 50 -8.91 -10.17 -10.23
N ALA A 51 -9.37 -11.12 -9.42
CA ALA A 51 -10.33 -12.15 -9.83
C ALA A 51 -11.81 -11.74 -9.75
N SER A 52 -12.17 -10.67 -9.02
CA SER A 52 -13.55 -10.49 -8.53
C SER A 52 -14.42 -9.47 -9.27
N SER A 53 -13.93 -8.68 -10.23
CA SER A 53 -14.78 -7.66 -10.88
C SER A 53 -14.51 -7.42 -12.38
N PRO A 54 -15.48 -6.83 -13.12
CA PRO A 54 -15.24 -6.32 -14.47
C PRO A 54 -14.24 -5.14 -14.49
N GLU A 55 -14.21 -4.33 -13.43
CA GLU A 55 -13.25 -3.22 -13.26
C GLU A 55 -11.81 -3.72 -13.10
N SER A 56 -11.60 -4.90 -12.50
CA SER A 56 -10.26 -5.48 -12.46
C SER A 56 -9.78 -5.89 -13.85
N LYS A 57 -10.69 -6.30 -14.75
CA LYS A 57 -10.34 -6.59 -16.14
C LYS A 57 -9.89 -5.34 -16.89
N THR A 58 -10.57 -4.22 -16.72
CA THR A 58 -10.12 -2.96 -17.33
C THR A 58 -8.77 -2.54 -16.79
N VAL A 59 -8.52 -2.73 -15.49
CA VAL A 59 -7.19 -2.46 -14.89
C VAL A 59 -6.11 -3.37 -15.48
N ILE A 60 -6.39 -4.66 -15.68
CA ILE A 60 -5.47 -5.62 -16.31
C ILE A 60 -5.17 -5.22 -17.77
N GLU A 61 -6.21 -4.84 -18.53
CA GLU A 61 -6.10 -4.36 -19.91
C GLU A 61 -5.36 -3.01 -20.01
N ASP A 62 -5.48 -2.17 -18.97
CA ASP A 62 -4.84 -0.86 -18.80
C ASP A 62 -3.35 -0.96 -18.42
N LYS A 63 -2.61 -1.84 -19.10
CA LYS A 63 -1.14 -1.96 -19.00
C LYS A 63 -0.63 -2.30 -17.59
N LEU A 64 -1.41 -3.03 -16.79
CA LEU A 64 -1.03 -3.42 -15.42
C LEU A 64 0.36 -4.07 -15.36
N SER A 65 0.73 -4.86 -16.37
CA SER A 65 2.05 -5.49 -16.49
C SER A 65 3.19 -4.48 -16.69
N GLU A 66 3.00 -3.45 -17.52
CA GLU A 66 3.99 -2.37 -17.71
C GLU A 66 4.19 -1.57 -16.41
N VAL A 67 3.08 -1.28 -15.71
CA VAL A 67 3.11 -0.60 -14.41
C VAL A 67 3.84 -1.48 -13.38
N ALA A 68 3.54 -2.77 -13.34
CA ALA A 68 4.17 -3.70 -12.42
C ALA A 68 5.67 -3.85 -12.65
N ALA A 69 6.11 -4.04 -13.91
CA ALA A 69 7.54 -4.11 -14.24
C ALA A 69 8.29 -2.85 -13.80
N SER A 70 7.70 -1.69 -14.06
CA SER A 70 8.32 -0.42 -13.69
C SER A 70 8.32 -0.17 -12.19
N LEU A 71 7.26 -0.57 -11.49
CA LEU A 71 7.17 -0.50 -10.04
C LEU A 71 8.20 -1.41 -9.38
N LEU A 72 8.34 -2.65 -9.86
CA LEU A 72 9.36 -3.59 -9.40
C LEU A 72 10.77 -3.02 -9.61
N ALA A 73 11.05 -2.43 -10.78
CA ALA A 73 12.33 -1.80 -11.05
C ALA A 73 12.63 -0.60 -10.13
N ALA A 74 11.63 0.24 -9.82
CA ALA A 74 11.78 1.36 -8.90
C ALA A 74 12.00 0.91 -7.45
N TYR A 75 11.44 -0.23 -7.06
CA TYR A 75 11.69 -0.82 -5.75
C TYR A 75 13.07 -1.49 -5.68
N ASP A 76 13.46 -2.27 -6.70
CA ASP A 76 14.77 -2.93 -6.77
C ASP A 76 15.93 -1.91 -6.79
N SER A 77 15.73 -0.73 -7.39
CA SER A 77 16.70 0.37 -7.37
C SER A 77 16.74 1.14 -6.05
N GLY A 78 15.76 0.92 -5.17
CA GLY A 78 15.54 1.66 -3.93
C GLY A 78 14.96 3.07 -4.14
N GLU A 79 14.68 3.48 -5.37
CA GLU A 79 14.05 4.79 -5.67
C GLU A 79 12.71 4.94 -4.95
N PHE A 80 11.87 3.91 -5.02
CA PHE A 80 10.55 3.91 -4.40
C PHE A 80 10.63 3.97 -2.86
N VAL A 81 11.54 3.21 -2.26
CA VAL A 81 11.73 3.23 -0.79
C VAL A 81 12.23 4.60 -0.32
N ARG A 82 13.22 5.19 -1.02
CA ARG A 82 13.70 6.54 -0.70
C ARG A 82 12.60 7.60 -0.78
N ALA A 83 11.69 7.46 -1.75
CA ALA A 83 10.54 8.35 -1.86
C ALA A 83 9.57 8.24 -0.67
N LEU A 84 9.44 7.06 -0.06
CA LEU A 84 8.64 6.87 1.16
C LEU A 84 9.33 7.43 2.41
N GLU A 85 10.67 7.35 2.47
CA GLU A 85 11.46 7.87 3.59
C GLU A 85 11.58 9.41 3.60
N GLU A 86 11.32 10.07 2.47
CA GLU A 86 11.21 11.52 2.43
C GLU A 86 9.98 11.99 3.22
N SER A 87 10.22 12.50 4.43
CA SER A 87 9.23 12.86 5.47
C SER A 87 8.27 14.01 5.13
N SER A 88 8.12 14.38 3.86
CA SER A 88 6.98 15.16 3.36
C SER A 88 6.93 15.12 1.84
N GLY A 89 5.88 14.51 1.28
CA GLY A 89 5.58 14.63 -0.15
C GLY A 89 6.44 13.79 -1.09
N GLY A 90 7.38 12.97 -0.61
CA GLY A 90 8.28 12.18 -1.44
C GLY A 90 7.53 11.19 -2.34
N TRP A 91 6.57 10.47 -1.75
CA TRP A 91 5.62 9.65 -2.50
C TRP A 91 4.84 10.45 -3.55
N GLN A 92 4.36 11.66 -3.23
CA GLN A 92 3.61 12.48 -4.17
C GLN A 92 4.49 12.96 -5.32
N LYS A 93 5.75 13.32 -5.07
CA LYS A 93 6.72 13.71 -6.10
C LYS A 93 7.10 12.54 -7.00
N TRP A 94 7.42 11.39 -6.40
CA TRP A 94 7.68 10.16 -7.14
C TRP A 94 6.45 9.78 -7.96
N GLY A 95 5.28 9.80 -7.32
CA GLY A 95 3.98 9.61 -7.91
C GLY A 95 3.76 10.53 -9.10
N GLN A 96 4.05 11.83 -9.04
CA GLN A 96 3.90 12.74 -10.18
C GLN A 96 4.87 12.43 -11.33
N ASN A 97 6.13 12.13 -11.03
CA ASN A 97 7.13 11.73 -12.03
C ASN A 97 6.75 10.40 -12.72
N VAL A 98 6.03 9.55 -12.00
CA VAL A 98 5.64 8.21 -12.42
C VAL A 98 4.20 8.17 -12.99
N GLN A 99 3.30 9.04 -12.54
CA GLN A 99 1.90 9.18 -12.99
C GLN A 99 1.83 9.76 -14.40
N GLY A 100 2.86 10.48 -14.85
CA GLY A 100 3.03 10.78 -16.27
C GLY A 100 3.24 9.53 -17.14
N LYS A 101 3.59 8.39 -16.53
CA LYS A 101 3.83 7.10 -17.19
C LYS A 101 2.77 6.03 -16.86
N PHE A 102 2.12 6.08 -15.69
CA PHE A 102 1.17 5.06 -15.24
C PHE A 102 -0.20 5.61 -14.88
N LEU A 103 -1.21 4.78 -15.12
CA LEU A 103 -2.56 5.01 -14.63
C LEU A 103 -2.61 4.79 -13.11
N PHE A 104 -3.30 5.67 -12.40
CA PHE A 104 -3.37 5.66 -10.93
C PHE A 104 -4.00 4.37 -10.38
N MET A 105 -4.95 3.79 -11.12
CA MET A 105 -5.71 2.62 -10.68
C MET A 105 -4.91 1.31 -10.74
N PRO A 106 -4.18 0.97 -11.83
CA PRO A 106 -3.18 -0.10 -11.81
C PRO A 106 -2.18 0.02 -10.66
N LEU A 107 -1.61 1.21 -10.47
CA LEU A 107 -0.64 1.45 -9.41
C LEU A 107 -1.24 1.19 -8.02
N ARG A 108 -2.48 1.64 -7.79
CA ARG A 108 -3.21 1.39 -6.55
C ARG A 108 -3.44 -0.08 -6.27
N VAL A 109 -3.90 -0.83 -7.27
CA VAL A 109 -4.12 -2.27 -7.13
C VAL A 109 -2.81 -2.98 -6.80
N LEU A 110 -1.72 -2.65 -7.48
CA LEU A 110 -0.41 -3.26 -7.21
C LEU A 110 0.10 -2.94 -5.81
N LEU A 111 -0.14 -1.75 -5.28
CA LEU A 111 0.42 -1.33 -3.99
C LEU A 111 -0.46 -1.70 -2.79
N THR A 112 -1.78 -1.63 -2.96
CA THR A 112 -2.75 -1.81 -1.86
C THR A 112 -3.55 -3.09 -1.97
N GLY A 113 -3.56 -3.75 -3.14
CA GLY A 113 -4.39 -4.90 -3.42
C GLY A 113 -5.86 -4.52 -3.64
N MET A 114 -6.21 -3.23 -3.71
CA MET A 114 -7.58 -2.75 -3.75
C MET A 114 -7.81 -1.78 -4.93
N LEU A 115 -9.01 -1.86 -5.53
CA LEU A 115 -9.46 -0.90 -6.56
C LEU A 115 -9.87 0.44 -5.95
N HIS A 116 -10.49 0.38 -4.77
CA HIS A 116 -11.02 1.51 -4.01
C HIS A 116 -10.46 1.44 -2.58
N GLY A 117 -10.17 2.59 -1.98
CA GLY A 117 -9.56 2.60 -0.64
C GLY A 117 -9.19 3.99 -0.16
N PRO A 118 -8.49 4.09 0.98
CA PRO A 118 -8.02 5.36 1.53
C PRO A 118 -6.98 6.01 0.62
N GLU A 119 -6.66 7.28 0.89
CA GLU A 119 -5.59 8.01 0.20
C GLU A 119 -4.29 7.16 0.17
N MET A 120 -3.71 7.02 -1.03
CA MET A 120 -2.70 6.00 -1.31
C MET A 120 -1.36 6.29 -0.64
N GLY A 121 -0.93 7.54 -0.58
CA GLY A 121 0.35 7.91 0.04
C GLY A 121 0.38 7.60 1.53
N SER A 122 -0.68 7.97 2.22
CA SER A 122 -0.84 7.73 3.64
C SER A 122 -1.00 6.23 3.96
N ALA A 123 -1.73 5.49 3.11
CA ALA A 123 -1.86 4.04 3.23
C ALA A 123 -0.50 3.33 3.08
N LEU A 124 0.31 3.76 2.11
CA LEU A 124 1.66 3.24 1.89
C LEU A 124 2.63 3.58 3.02
N LEU A 125 2.59 4.81 3.51
CA LEU A 125 3.40 5.24 4.64
C LEU A 125 3.08 4.40 5.88
N LEU A 126 1.79 4.15 6.15
CA LEU A 126 1.35 3.27 7.23
C LEU A 126 1.94 1.86 7.07
N ILE A 127 1.85 1.25 5.89
CA ILE A 127 2.39 -0.10 5.63
C ILE A 127 3.91 -0.13 5.82
N TYR A 128 4.60 0.90 5.31
CA TYR A 128 6.05 1.02 5.38
C TYR A 128 6.54 1.14 6.82
N GLU A 129 6.01 2.10 7.58
CA GLU A 129 6.38 2.34 8.96
C GLU A 129 6.00 1.16 9.87
N ALA A 130 4.82 0.57 9.65
CA ALA A 130 4.40 -0.59 10.41
C ALA A 130 5.36 -1.77 10.19
N GLY A 131 5.80 -2.01 8.94
CA GLY A 131 6.77 -3.05 8.61
C GLY A 131 8.14 -2.84 9.26
N LYS A 132 8.58 -1.58 9.42
CA LYS A 132 9.85 -1.24 10.08
C LYS A 132 9.79 -1.37 11.60
N CYS A 133 8.65 -1.05 12.20
CA CYS A 133 8.55 -0.98 13.66
C CYS A 133 8.61 -2.36 14.33
N GLY A 134 8.38 -3.48 13.64
CA GLY A 134 8.44 -4.83 14.23
C GLY A 134 7.47 -5.10 15.39
N VAL A 135 6.65 -4.10 15.76
CA VAL A 135 5.72 -4.07 16.91
C VAL A 135 4.31 -4.54 16.52
N ILE A 136 4.11 -4.93 15.26
CA ILE A 136 2.79 -5.36 14.84
C ILE A 136 2.49 -6.74 15.39
N ALA A 137 1.36 -6.86 16.07
CA ALA A 137 0.90 -8.14 16.57
C ALA A 137 0.69 -9.11 15.39
N PRO A 138 1.13 -10.38 15.48
CA PRO A 138 0.96 -11.37 14.41
C PRO A 138 -0.47 -11.51 13.89
N GLN A 139 -1.46 -11.21 14.74
CA GLN A 139 -2.89 -11.21 14.40
C GLN A 139 -3.36 -10.03 13.53
N SER A 140 -2.52 -9.05 13.18
CA SER A 140 -2.93 -7.91 12.36
C SER A 140 -3.13 -8.28 10.88
N GLY A 141 -2.58 -9.41 10.46
CA GLY A 141 -2.54 -9.81 9.05
C GLY A 141 -1.75 -8.84 8.17
N LEU A 142 -0.77 -8.09 8.71
CA LEU A 142 0.05 -7.21 7.87
C LEU A 142 0.86 -8.06 6.89
N VAL A 143 0.65 -7.79 5.61
CA VAL A 143 1.60 -8.09 4.54
C VAL A 143 2.49 -6.87 4.34
N THR A 144 3.75 -6.99 4.72
CA THR A 144 4.77 -5.93 4.64
C THR A 144 5.02 -5.51 3.20
N LEU A 145 5.66 -4.35 3.01
CA LEU A 145 6.00 -3.89 1.66
C LEU A 145 6.86 -4.91 0.92
N ASP A 146 7.87 -5.48 1.59
CA ASP A 146 8.76 -6.49 0.99
C ASP A 146 8.00 -7.76 0.56
N GLU A 147 7.07 -8.24 1.38
CA GLU A 147 6.22 -9.38 1.05
C GLU A 147 5.30 -9.09 -0.15
N ARG A 148 4.73 -7.88 -0.23
CA ARG A 148 3.92 -7.46 -1.39
C ARG A 148 4.74 -7.49 -2.66
N PHE A 149 5.95 -6.93 -2.63
CA PHE A 149 6.84 -6.94 -3.80
C PHE A 149 7.30 -8.34 -4.17
N LYS A 150 7.44 -9.26 -3.21
CA LYS A 150 7.65 -10.68 -3.51
C LYS A 150 6.43 -11.28 -4.21
N MET A 151 5.22 -11.05 -3.69
CA MET A 151 3.98 -11.53 -4.32
C MET A 151 3.83 -10.98 -5.74
N LEU A 152 4.12 -9.70 -5.97
CA LEU A 152 4.04 -9.07 -7.30
C LEU A 152 4.95 -9.74 -8.34
N ARG A 153 6.09 -10.31 -7.92
CA ARG A 153 6.99 -11.08 -8.81
C ARG A 153 6.43 -12.46 -9.16
N GLU A 154 5.56 -12.99 -8.31
CA GLU A 154 4.93 -14.31 -8.49
C GLU A 154 3.58 -14.23 -9.21
N VAL A 155 2.97 -13.03 -9.28
CA VAL A 155 1.72 -12.84 -10.02
C VAL A 155 1.98 -12.93 -11.51
N ASP A 156 1.32 -13.86 -12.17
CA ASP A 156 1.27 -13.91 -13.63
C ASP A 156 0.39 -12.77 -14.15
N LEU A 157 1.02 -11.61 -14.39
CA LEU A 157 0.38 -10.42 -14.95
C LEU A 157 0.33 -10.43 -16.47
N GLY A 158 0.60 -11.58 -17.12
CA GLY A 158 0.61 -11.69 -18.58
C GLY A 158 1.71 -10.84 -19.20
N PHE A 159 2.96 -10.99 -18.71
CA PHE A 159 4.13 -10.52 -19.44
C PHE A 159 4.20 -11.29 -20.77
N ALA A 160 3.56 -10.75 -21.81
CA ALA A 160 3.67 -11.28 -23.15
C ALA A 160 5.15 -11.25 -23.55
N GLN A 161 5.71 -12.44 -23.79
CA GLN A 161 6.91 -12.64 -24.61
C GLN A 161 6.67 -12.12 -26.03
#